data_AF-A0A8J5K580-F1
#
_entry.id   AF-A0A8J5K580-F1
#
_cell.length_a   1.000
_cell.length_b   1.000
_cell.length_c   1.000
_cell.angle_alpha   90.00
_cell.angle_beta   90.00
_cell.angle_gamma   90.00
#
_symmetry.space_group_name_H-M   'P 1'
#
loop_
_entity.id
_entity.type
_entity.pdbx_description
1 polymer ?
#
loop_
_entity_poly.entity_id
_entity_poly.type
_entity_poly.pdbx_seq_one_letter_code
_entity_poly.pdbx_strand_id
1 'polypeptide(L)'
;MTEFEHLSRIYLTLDLWTNRRMVSFLAVTVHFINSSWELKSLVIACDQFVERHTAVNIATAYEEIVMKFGICGKVRRVVADNDSSTVKAFDVCLPGLYGDEVRTESSGENENEDALDILEEELDLDEVLALLPPERSSCFAHTQQLCIRYAFNDPSVRNSAVATVIHKCYSIVAAIRRSTVAAPFLEKFGVALQAANATRWNSQLTMIKSVLKDTSGVNSAIRLLGTKKTVEELKGIKMTMLKEVVQVLEPFQEEMSQVEGENIVTLSCIAPVVFGLEHSLKLFIENKPLYCFKLANALQSSVKKRLHPFLERIDVIAAAAMDPRFKLAWIPCEELQKEKISKIVDLIIAESTKDYKEKVQKEEIQENALSRSINQDKDGIIAKRPRLFAYMPPPGPSMASPSTNHTTVVKTELETYLEEGVLPFDINPLKYWRDIQSFKILRHFAKSILGCCATSAPSESVFSKAGNFYTPERAKLSPEIFRALMMIKCNSDM
;
A
#
# COMPACT_ATOMS: atom_id res chain seq x y z
N MET A 1 -2.20 25.96 1.37
CA MET A 1 -1.14 25.74 0.36
C MET A 1 0.22 25.45 1.00
N THR A 2 0.52 25.89 2.22
CA THR A 2 1.86 25.83 2.83
C THR A 2 2.27 24.50 3.48
N GLU A 3 1.36 23.52 3.63
CA GLU A 3 1.62 22.33 4.44
C GLU A 3 2.58 21.31 3.76
N PHE A 4 2.66 21.30 2.42
CA PHE A 4 3.50 20.36 1.69
C PHE A 4 4.79 20.98 1.11
N GLU A 5 4.99 22.28 1.28
CA GLU A 5 6.13 23.01 0.69
C GLU A 5 7.48 22.50 1.22
N HIS A 6 7.53 22.20 2.51
CA HIS A 6 8.74 21.75 3.21
C HIS A 6 8.98 20.23 3.11
N LEU A 7 8.07 19.49 2.49
CA LEU A 7 8.21 18.04 2.28
C LEU A 7 8.91 17.79 0.95
N SER A 8 10.01 17.02 1.00
CA SER A 8 10.68 16.54 -0.21
C SER A 8 9.98 15.34 -0.84
N ARG A 9 9.30 14.52 -0.03
CA ARG A 9 8.71 13.25 -0.47
C ARG A 9 7.35 13.01 0.12
N ILE A 10 6.42 12.59 -0.73
CA ILE A 10 5.07 12.18 -0.34
C ILE A 10 4.64 10.91 -1.09
N TYR A 11 3.68 10.22 -0.52
CA TYR A 11 3.06 9.03 -1.09
C TYR A 11 1.56 9.29 -1.26
N LEU A 12 0.96 8.75 -2.30
CA LEU A 12 -0.48 8.91 -2.54
C LEU A 12 -1.17 7.57 -2.45
N THR A 13 -2.38 7.55 -1.86
CA THR A 13 -3.35 6.49 -2.11
C THR A 13 -4.48 7.04 -2.96
N LEU A 14 -4.92 6.24 -3.93
CA LEU A 14 -5.99 6.56 -4.84
C LEU A 14 -7.06 5.48 -4.76
N ASP A 15 -8.32 5.90 -4.59
CA ASP A 15 -9.47 5.01 -4.67
C ASP A 15 -10.56 5.63 -5.54
N LEU A 16 -11.14 4.79 -6.41
CA LEU A 16 -12.19 5.18 -7.33
C LEU A 16 -13.37 4.24 -7.09
N TRP A 17 -14.48 4.78 -6.62
CA TRP A 17 -15.67 3.98 -6.34
C TRP A 17 -16.91 4.59 -6.95
N THR A 18 -17.89 3.74 -7.23
CA THR A 18 -19.24 4.14 -7.65
C THR A 18 -20.22 3.83 -6.53
N ASN A 19 -21.00 4.83 -6.12
CA ASN A 19 -22.03 4.65 -5.11
C ASN A 19 -23.27 3.92 -5.69
N ARG A 20 -24.24 3.59 -4.81
CA ARG A 20 -25.48 2.89 -5.22
C ARG A 20 -26.38 3.67 -6.17
N ARG A 21 -26.14 4.97 -6.34
CA ARG A 21 -26.86 5.84 -7.29
C ARG A 21 -26.12 5.98 -8.62
N MET A 22 -25.11 5.14 -8.87
CA MET A 22 -24.27 5.19 -10.07
C MET A 22 -23.49 6.50 -10.20
N VAL A 23 -23.16 7.13 -9.07
CA VAL A 23 -22.28 8.31 -9.04
C VAL A 23 -20.90 7.88 -8.59
N SER A 24 -19.89 8.17 -9.41
CA SER A 24 -18.50 7.83 -9.12
C SER A 24 -17.77 8.95 -8.40
N PHE A 25 -16.78 8.57 -7.60
CA PHE A 25 -15.92 9.47 -6.85
C PHE A 25 -14.49 9.01 -6.93
N LEU A 26 -13.58 9.98 -6.97
CA LEU A 26 -12.14 9.80 -6.87
C LEU A 26 -11.69 10.39 -5.52
N ALA A 27 -11.13 9.56 -4.65
CA ALA A 27 -10.39 10.04 -3.49
C ALA A 27 -8.90 9.93 -3.70
N VAL A 28 -8.19 10.98 -3.27
CA VAL A 28 -6.74 10.99 -3.19
C VAL A 28 -6.33 11.42 -1.79
N THR A 29 -5.51 10.60 -1.15
CA THR A 29 -4.96 10.84 0.18
C THR A 29 -3.44 10.92 0.10
N VAL A 30 -2.87 11.97 0.70
CA VAL A 30 -1.43 12.17 0.82
C VAL A 30 -0.94 11.55 2.13
N HIS A 31 0.17 10.82 2.05
CA HIS A 31 0.84 10.21 3.19
C HIS A 31 2.28 10.70 3.28
N PHE A 32 2.69 11.09 4.49
CA PHE A 32 4.04 11.57 4.77
C PHE A 32 4.38 11.42 6.25
N ILE A 33 5.67 11.39 6.56
CA ILE A 33 6.17 11.42 7.95
C ILE A 33 6.59 12.85 8.28
N ASN A 34 5.97 13.44 9.29
CA ASN A 34 6.26 14.82 9.70
C ASN A 34 7.61 14.93 10.45
N SER A 35 7.98 16.15 10.88
CA SER A 35 9.20 16.38 11.65
C SER A 35 9.23 15.66 13.00
N SER A 36 8.06 15.38 13.58
CA SER A 36 7.88 14.68 14.86
C SER A 36 7.88 13.15 14.74
N TRP A 37 8.15 12.60 13.55
CA TRP A 37 8.12 11.15 13.26
C TRP A 37 6.73 10.52 13.41
N GLU A 38 5.71 11.28 13.07
CA GLU A 38 4.34 10.77 12.98
C GLU A 38 3.96 10.61 11.51
N LEU A 39 3.42 9.43 11.17
CA LEU A 39 2.79 9.21 9.87
C LEU A 39 1.47 9.98 9.86
N LYS A 40 1.31 10.88 8.90
CA LYS A 40 0.08 11.63 8.66
C LYS A 40 -0.53 11.21 7.34
N SER A 41 -1.86 11.11 7.33
CA SER A 41 -2.66 10.79 6.15
C SER A 41 -3.69 11.91 5.97
N LEU A 42 -3.58 12.67 4.89
CA LEU A 42 -4.41 13.85 4.62
C LEU A 42 -5.17 13.65 3.32
N VAL A 43 -6.50 13.65 3.38
CA VAL A 43 -7.35 13.58 2.19
C VAL A 43 -7.30 14.94 1.49
N ILE A 44 -6.81 14.96 0.25
CA ILE A 44 -6.68 16.18 -0.56
C ILE A 44 -7.78 16.30 -1.63
N ALA A 45 -8.32 15.16 -2.06
CA ALA A 45 -9.42 15.13 -3.01
C ALA A 45 -10.44 14.07 -2.62
N CYS A 46 -11.72 14.39 -2.80
CA CYS A 46 -12.85 13.46 -2.75
C CYS A 46 -13.90 14.02 -3.71
N ASP A 47 -13.59 13.90 -5.00
CA ASP A 47 -14.26 14.63 -6.06
C ASP A 47 -15.19 13.70 -6.82
N GLN A 48 -16.34 14.21 -7.25
CA GLN A 48 -17.23 13.45 -8.12
C GLN A 48 -16.53 13.22 -9.45
N PHE A 49 -16.39 11.95 -9.84
CA PHE A 49 -15.81 11.54 -11.11
C PHE A 49 -16.94 11.36 -12.12
N VAL A 50 -17.18 12.39 -12.93
CA VAL A 50 -18.32 12.42 -13.88
C VAL A 50 -18.02 11.64 -15.16
N GLU A 51 -16.74 11.48 -15.48
CA GLU A 51 -16.32 10.87 -16.73
C GLU A 51 -16.35 9.34 -16.69
N ARG A 52 -16.17 8.71 -17.86
CA ARG A 52 -15.91 7.27 -17.93
C ARG A 52 -14.60 6.96 -17.22
N HIS A 53 -14.56 5.83 -16.51
CA HIS A 53 -13.36 5.32 -15.84
C HIS A 53 -12.36 4.78 -16.86
N THR A 54 -11.85 5.63 -17.75
CA THR A 54 -10.77 5.29 -18.69
C THR A 54 -9.43 5.64 -18.04
N ALA A 55 -8.37 4.99 -18.50
CA ALA A 55 -7.00 5.26 -18.05
C ALA A 55 -6.63 6.75 -18.19
N VAL A 56 -6.95 7.33 -19.35
CA VAL A 56 -6.65 8.73 -19.68
C VAL A 56 -7.33 9.68 -18.71
N ASN A 57 -8.63 9.49 -18.46
CA ASN A 57 -9.40 10.39 -17.61
C ASN A 57 -8.94 10.34 -16.14
N ILE A 58 -8.52 9.16 -15.67
CA ILE A 58 -7.95 8.99 -14.33
C ILE A 58 -6.60 9.71 -14.24
N ALA A 59 -5.74 9.60 -15.26
CA ALA A 59 -4.46 10.29 -15.31
C ALA A 59 -4.64 11.82 -15.34
N THR A 60 -5.55 12.35 -16.17
CA THR A 60 -5.86 13.79 -16.22
C THR A 60 -6.37 14.29 -14.87
N ALA A 61 -7.30 13.58 -14.23
CA ALA A 61 -7.80 13.97 -12.91
C ALA A 61 -6.69 13.94 -11.84
N TYR A 62 -5.76 12.99 -11.92
CA TYR A 62 -4.58 12.93 -11.07
C TYR A 62 -3.66 14.14 -11.26
N GLU A 63 -3.34 14.48 -12.52
CA GLU A 63 -2.50 15.62 -12.88
C GLU A 63 -3.10 16.94 -12.36
N GLU A 64 -4.40 17.15 -12.56
CA GLU A 64 -5.12 18.32 -12.04
C GLU A 64 -5.01 18.46 -10.51
N ILE A 65 -5.15 17.35 -9.79
CA ILE A 65 -5.02 17.34 -8.32
C ILE A 65 -3.58 17.67 -7.91
N VAL A 66 -2.60 17.05 -8.54
CA VAL A 66 -1.18 17.22 -8.19
C VAL A 66 -0.69 18.64 -8.48
N MET A 67 -1.13 19.23 -9.60
CA MET A 67 -0.91 20.65 -9.93
C MET A 67 -1.59 21.58 -8.92
N LYS A 68 -2.88 21.34 -8.63
CA LYS A 68 -3.67 22.17 -7.71
C LYS A 68 -3.06 22.27 -6.31
N PHE A 69 -2.44 21.20 -5.83
CA PHE A 69 -1.82 21.16 -4.50
C PHE A 69 -0.31 21.48 -4.50
N GLY A 70 0.30 21.76 -5.66
CA GLY A 70 1.73 22.07 -5.75
C GLY A 70 2.62 20.92 -5.31
N ILE A 71 2.19 19.69 -5.60
CA ILE A 71 2.89 18.46 -5.22
C ILE A 71 3.52 17.73 -6.42
N CYS A 72 3.55 18.36 -7.60
CA CYS A 72 4.27 17.85 -8.77
C CYS A 72 5.74 17.56 -8.44
N GLY A 73 6.28 16.45 -8.97
CA GLY A 73 7.64 16.00 -8.70
C GLY A 73 7.92 15.49 -7.26
N LYS A 74 7.04 15.73 -6.28
CA LYS A 74 7.22 15.25 -4.88
C LYS A 74 6.63 13.86 -4.63
N VAL A 75 5.71 13.43 -5.50
CA VAL A 75 5.05 12.12 -5.37
C VAL A 75 6.00 11.03 -5.78
N ARG A 76 6.42 10.21 -4.81
CA ARG A 76 7.34 9.10 -5.11
C ARG A 76 6.60 7.87 -5.65
N ARG A 77 5.35 7.69 -5.24
CA ARG A 77 4.54 6.51 -5.56
C ARG A 77 3.05 6.75 -5.30
N VAL A 78 2.24 6.11 -6.13
CA VAL A 78 0.79 6.03 -5.98
C VAL A 78 0.39 4.58 -5.69
N VAL A 79 -0.34 4.37 -4.60
CA VAL A 79 -0.93 3.07 -4.26
C VAL A 79 -2.40 3.12 -4.65
N ALA A 80 -2.80 2.22 -5.53
CA ALA A 80 -4.19 2.18 -6.01
C ALA A 80 -4.67 0.73 -6.11
N ASP A 81 -5.97 0.57 -6.34
CA ASP A 81 -6.53 -0.75 -6.61
C ASP A 81 -5.99 -1.34 -7.92
N ASN A 82 -6.31 -2.62 -8.16
CA ASN A 82 -5.89 -3.31 -9.38
C ASN A 82 -6.99 -3.26 -10.46
N ASP A 83 -7.83 -2.22 -10.46
CA ASP A 83 -8.78 -2.04 -11.56
C ASP A 83 -8.01 -1.82 -12.86
N SER A 84 -8.48 -2.44 -13.95
CA SER A 84 -7.77 -2.38 -15.23
C SER A 84 -7.57 -0.96 -15.76
N SER A 85 -8.46 -0.04 -15.39
CA SER A 85 -8.43 1.36 -15.80
C SER A 85 -7.40 2.13 -15.00
N THR A 86 -7.35 1.91 -13.68
CA THR A 86 -6.34 2.47 -12.78
C THR A 86 -4.95 1.95 -13.12
N VAL A 87 -4.80 0.65 -13.38
CA VAL A 87 -3.52 0.05 -13.80
C VAL A 87 -3.03 0.74 -15.07
N LYS A 88 -3.87 0.81 -16.10
CA LYS A 88 -3.52 1.48 -17.36
C LYS A 88 -3.27 2.99 -17.19
N ALA A 89 -3.93 3.67 -16.26
CA ALA A 89 -3.72 5.11 -16.02
C ALA A 89 -2.29 5.43 -15.61
N PHE A 90 -1.64 4.51 -14.90
CA PHE A 90 -0.28 4.71 -14.38
C PHE A 90 0.77 3.77 -15.02
N ASP A 91 0.36 2.80 -15.85
CA ASP A 91 1.26 1.98 -16.69
C ASP A 91 1.52 2.63 -18.07
N VAL A 92 0.71 3.61 -18.48
CA VAL A 92 0.78 4.25 -19.81
C VAL A 92 1.60 5.54 -19.71
N CYS A 93 2.82 5.48 -20.26
CA CYS A 93 3.48 6.66 -20.81
C CYS A 93 2.49 7.41 -21.70
N LEU A 94 2.37 8.72 -21.49
CA LEU A 94 1.58 9.64 -22.32
C LEU A 94 1.69 9.24 -23.81
N PRO A 95 0.57 8.98 -24.51
CA PRO A 95 0.60 8.68 -25.93
C PRO A 95 1.31 9.82 -26.68
N GLY A 96 2.44 9.52 -27.33
CA GLY A 96 3.23 10.49 -28.09
C GLY A 96 4.61 10.87 -27.54
N LEU A 97 5.02 10.38 -26.36
CA LEU A 97 6.37 10.65 -25.79
C LEU A 97 7.38 9.50 -25.95
N TYR A 98 6.90 8.30 -26.27
CA TYR A 98 7.74 7.20 -26.75
C TYR A 98 7.11 6.63 -28.01
N GLY A 99 7.91 6.53 -29.06
CA GLY A 99 7.53 5.92 -30.33
C GLY A 99 6.86 4.57 -30.13
N ASP A 100 5.94 4.30 -31.02
CA ASP A 100 5.04 3.15 -31.08
C ASP A 100 5.81 1.81 -31.13
N GLU A 101 6.41 1.35 -30.03
CA GLU A 101 7.25 0.14 -30.03
C GLU A 101 7.25 -0.62 -28.69
N VAL A 102 6.07 -0.95 -28.15
CA VAL A 102 5.88 -2.22 -27.40
C VAL A 102 4.50 -2.80 -27.75
N ARG A 103 4.38 -3.27 -29.00
CA ARG A 103 3.37 -4.26 -29.40
C ARG A 103 4.09 -5.53 -29.82
N THR A 104 4.23 -6.49 -28.91
CA THR A 104 4.42 -7.88 -29.31
C THR A 104 3.08 -8.48 -29.73
N GLU A 105 2.57 -8.04 -30.88
CA GLU A 105 1.65 -8.83 -31.68
C GLU A 105 2.14 -8.81 -33.13
N SER A 106 2.51 -9.99 -33.61
CA SER A 106 2.87 -10.28 -34.99
C SER A 106 1.77 -9.88 -35.96
N SER A 107 2.04 -8.99 -36.91
CA SER A 107 1.73 -9.15 -38.34
C SER A 107 1.85 -7.83 -39.11
N GLY A 108 2.48 -7.91 -40.29
CA GLY A 108 2.17 -7.05 -41.44
C GLY A 108 2.96 -5.75 -41.56
N GLU A 109 3.90 -5.76 -42.49
CA GLU A 109 4.54 -4.60 -43.11
C GLU A 109 3.51 -3.52 -43.52
N ASN A 110 3.84 -2.25 -43.30
CA ASN A 110 3.91 -1.26 -44.38
C ASN A 110 4.50 0.07 -43.91
N GLU A 111 5.40 0.56 -44.74
CA GLU A 111 6.15 1.81 -44.68
C GLU A 111 5.23 3.05 -44.70
N ASN A 112 5.64 4.07 -43.95
CA ASN A 112 5.56 5.48 -44.36
C ASN A 112 6.45 6.30 -43.40
N GLU A 113 7.73 6.39 -43.76
CA GLU A 113 8.59 7.51 -43.37
C GLU A 113 8.00 8.76 -44.03
N ASP A 114 7.55 9.73 -43.23
CA ASP A 114 7.56 11.19 -43.51
C ASP A 114 6.55 11.92 -42.61
N ALA A 115 7.00 12.29 -41.41
CA ALA A 115 6.58 13.50 -40.69
C ALA A 115 7.24 13.53 -39.29
N LEU A 116 8.51 13.91 -39.20
CA LEU A 116 9.09 14.34 -37.92
C LEU A 116 10.13 15.45 -38.14
N ASP A 117 9.70 16.51 -38.82
CA ASP A 117 10.30 17.84 -38.66
C ASP A 117 9.18 18.71 -38.08
N ILE A 118 9.37 19.20 -36.83
CA ILE A 118 8.86 20.46 -36.25
C ILE A 118 8.81 20.34 -34.71
N LEU A 119 9.58 21.23 -34.05
CA LEU A 119 9.68 21.57 -32.60
C LEU A 119 10.76 20.85 -31.76
N GLU A 120 12.02 21.18 -32.02
CA GLU A 120 13.03 21.31 -30.95
C GLU A 120 12.79 22.64 -30.20
N GLU A 121 11.81 22.67 -29.30
CA GLU A 121 11.91 23.53 -28.11
C GLU A 121 12.61 22.69 -27.03
N GLU A 122 13.68 23.20 -26.42
CA GLU A 122 14.34 22.59 -25.26
C GLU A 122 13.32 22.48 -24.10
N LEU A 123 12.51 21.42 -24.11
CA LEU A 123 11.70 21.03 -22.96
C LEU A 123 12.66 20.61 -21.85
N ASP A 124 12.58 21.28 -20.70
CA ASP A 124 13.30 20.88 -19.50
C ASP A 124 12.89 19.45 -19.14
N LEU A 125 13.79 18.51 -19.38
CA LEU A 125 13.54 17.09 -19.18
C LEU A 125 13.18 16.82 -17.71
N ASP A 126 13.65 17.62 -16.76
CA ASP A 126 13.29 17.50 -15.34
C ASP A 126 11.84 17.95 -15.07
N GLU A 127 11.33 18.96 -15.79
CA GLU A 127 9.93 19.40 -15.70
C GLU A 127 8.98 18.37 -16.35
N VAL A 128 9.38 17.78 -17.48
CA VAL A 128 8.64 16.69 -18.14
C VAL A 128 8.65 15.40 -17.29
N LEU A 129 9.78 15.04 -16.69
CA LEU A 129 9.89 13.90 -15.78
C LEU A 129 9.09 14.11 -14.48
N ALA A 130 8.96 15.34 -13.99
CA ALA A 130 8.14 15.67 -12.82
C ALA A 130 6.62 15.56 -13.10
N LEU A 131 6.22 15.58 -14.38
CA LEU A 131 4.85 15.40 -14.85
C LEU A 131 4.52 13.92 -15.16
N LEU A 132 5.52 13.05 -15.33
CA LEU A 132 5.26 11.63 -15.56
C LEU A 132 4.60 10.98 -14.33
N PRO A 133 3.56 10.15 -14.52
CA PRO A 133 2.95 9.43 -13.41
C PRO A 133 3.99 8.56 -12.69
N PRO A 134 4.10 8.67 -11.35
CA PRO A 134 5.06 7.91 -10.58
C PRO A 134 4.69 6.42 -10.59
N GLU A 135 5.66 5.57 -10.27
CA GLU A 135 5.48 4.11 -10.22
C GLU A 135 4.24 3.73 -9.38
N ARG A 136 3.28 3.05 -10.01
CA ARG A 136 2.07 2.55 -9.35
C ARG A 136 2.37 1.29 -8.55
N SER A 137 1.91 1.28 -7.31
CA SER A 137 1.88 0.07 -6.49
C SER A 137 0.46 -0.48 -6.37
N SER A 138 0.34 -1.78 -6.64
CA SER A 138 -0.87 -2.53 -6.36
C SER A 138 -1.20 -2.52 -4.87
N CYS A 139 -2.44 -2.21 -4.51
CA CYS A 139 -2.91 -2.28 -3.13
C CYS A 139 -2.80 -3.72 -2.60
N PHE A 140 -2.06 -3.92 -1.51
CA PHE A 140 -1.86 -5.22 -0.88
C PHE A 140 -3.18 -5.82 -0.37
N ALA A 141 -3.97 -5.02 0.36
CA ALA A 141 -5.29 -5.38 0.89
C ALA A 141 -6.25 -5.90 -0.20
N HIS A 142 -6.39 -5.15 -1.29
CA HIS A 142 -7.16 -5.57 -2.46
C HIS A 142 -6.61 -6.85 -3.11
N THR A 143 -5.28 -6.96 -3.24
CA THR A 143 -4.65 -8.15 -3.81
C THR A 143 -4.89 -9.39 -2.96
N GLN A 144 -4.86 -9.29 -1.63
CA GLN A 144 -5.21 -10.35 -0.70
C GLN A 144 -6.69 -10.77 -0.82
N GLN A 145 -7.61 -9.80 -0.92
CA GLN A 145 -9.03 -10.06 -1.19
C GLN A 145 -9.21 -10.81 -2.52
N LEU A 146 -8.44 -10.48 -3.56
CA LEU A 146 -8.42 -11.25 -4.80
C LEU A 146 -7.90 -12.66 -4.56
N CYS A 147 -6.79 -12.86 -3.84
CA CYS A 147 -6.24 -14.20 -3.56
C CYS A 147 -7.31 -15.16 -3.03
N ILE A 148 -8.05 -14.72 -2.02
CA ILE A 148 -9.12 -15.50 -1.38
C ILE A 148 -10.28 -15.73 -2.34
N ARG A 149 -10.71 -14.69 -3.07
CA ARG A 149 -11.77 -14.83 -4.09
C ARG A 149 -11.40 -15.84 -5.16
N TYR A 150 -10.16 -15.84 -5.65
CA TYR A 150 -9.68 -16.80 -6.65
C TYR A 150 -9.63 -18.22 -6.08
N ALA A 151 -9.19 -18.39 -4.84
CA ALA A 151 -9.18 -19.71 -4.19
C ALA A 151 -10.59 -20.29 -4.04
N PHE A 152 -11.58 -19.47 -3.68
CA PHE A 152 -12.97 -19.92 -3.61
C PHE A 152 -13.63 -20.14 -4.97
N ASN A 153 -13.17 -19.44 -6.01
CA ASN A 153 -13.64 -19.63 -7.38
C ASN A 153 -12.98 -20.81 -8.11
N ASP A 154 -11.92 -21.39 -7.55
CA ASP A 154 -11.31 -22.60 -8.08
C ASP A 154 -12.38 -23.71 -8.21
N PRO A 155 -12.52 -24.36 -9.38
CA PRO A 155 -13.57 -25.36 -9.59
C PRO A 155 -13.56 -26.50 -8.56
N SER A 156 -12.39 -26.87 -8.05
CA SER A 156 -12.23 -27.93 -7.05
C SER A 156 -12.74 -27.53 -5.67
N VAL A 157 -12.75 -26.22 -5.37
CA VAL A 157 -13.23 -25.63 -4.12
C VAL A 157 -14.70 -25.22 -4.24
N ARG A 158 -15.07 -24.52 -5.33
CA ARG A 158 -16.42 -24.03 -5.59
C ARG A 158 -17.46 -25.15 -5.59
N ASN A 159 -17.10 -26.31 -6.14
CA ASN A 159 -17.98 -27.47 -6.23
C ASN A 159 -17.84 -28.42 -5.03
N SER A 160 -17.15 -28.01 -3.96
CA SER A 160 -16.92 -28.84 -2.78
C SER A 160 -18.06 -28.79 -1.76
N ALA A 161 -18.10 -29.78 -0.88
CA ALA A 161 -18.98 -29.77 0.29
C ALA A 161 -18.70 -28.56 1.20
N VAL A 162 -17.45 -28.10 1.28
CA VAL A 162 -17.04 -26.95 2.10
C VAL A 162 -17.74 -25.67 1.62
N ALA A 163 -17.73 -25.39 0.32
CA ALA A 163 -18.42 -24.23 -0.25
C ALA A 163 -19.94 -24.28 0.02
N THR A 164 -20.54 -25.47 -0.11
CA THR A 164 -21.96 -25.69 0.21
C THR A 164 -22.28 -25.39 1.67
N VAL A 165 -21.41 -25.82 2.60
CA VAL A 165 -21.58 -25.57 4.04
C VAL A 165 -21.41 -24.08 4.38
N ILE A 166 -20.48 -23.37 3.73
CA ILE A 166 -20.32 -21.92 3.89
C ILE A 166 -21.59 -21.17 3.45
N HIS A 167 -22.12 -21.48 2.26
CA HIS A 167 -23.38 -20.90 1.78
C HIS A 167 -24.57 -21.21 2.70
N LYS A 168 -24.60 -22.42 3.28
CA LYS A 168 -25.61 -22.80 4.27
C LYS A 168 -25.49 -21.98 5.54
N CYS A 169 -24.28 -21.81 6.06
CA CYS A 169 -24.01 -20.96 7.22
C CYS A 169 -24.50 -19.53 7.00
N TYR A 170 -24.19 -18.94 5.84
CA TYR A 170 -24.71 -17.62 5.44
C TYR A 170 -26.25 -17.57 5.43
N SER A 171 -26.88 -18.57 4.82
CA SER A 171 -28.34 -18.64 4.70
C SER A 171 -29.04 -18.74 6.06
N ILE A 172 -28.45 -19.50 6.99
CA ILE A 172 -28.91 -19.61 8.39
C ILE A 172 -28.84 -18.25 9.08
N VAL A 173 -27.68 -17.60 9.05
CA VAL A 173 -27.48 -16.30 9.71
C VAL A 173 -28.44 -15.26 9.14
N ALA A 174 -28.59 -15.22 7.81
CA ALA A 174 -29.53 -14.32 7.15
C ALA A 174 -30.99 -14.60 7.54
N ALA A 175 -31.38 -15.87 7.69
CA ALA A 175 -32.73 -16.24 8.12
C ALA A 175 -33.00 -15.86 9.58
N ILE A 176 -32.06 -16.12 10.48
CA ILE A 176 -32.16 -15.76 11.91
C ILE A 176 -32.28 -14.24 12.05
N ARG A 177 -31.40 -13.47 11.39
CA ARG A 177 -31.39 -12.00 11.48
C ARG A 177 -32.67 -11.34 10.93
N ARG A 178 -33.37 -11.99 9.99
CA ARG A 178 -34.67 -11.51 9.48
C ARG A 178 -35.86 -11.89 10.37
N SER A 179 -35.66 -12.75 11.36
CA SER A 179 -36.74 -13.21 12.23
C SER A 179 -36.88 -12.33 13.45
N THR A 180 -38.10 -11.85 13.67
CA THR A 180 -38.50 -11.09 14.87
C THR A 180 -38.55 -11.94 16.14
N VAL A 181 -38.41 -13.27 16.02
CA VAL A 181 -38.42 -14.22 17.15
C VAL A 181 -37.02 -14.76 17.41
N ALA A 182 -36.32 -15.20 16.36
CA ALA A 182 -35.04 -15.90 16.50
C ALA A 182 -33.86 -14.96 16.79
N ALA A 183 -33.86 -13.73 16.24
CA ALA A 183 -32.81 -12.76 16.53
C ALA A 183 -32.86 -12.27 17.99
N PRO A 184 -34.00 -11.81 18.54
CA PRO A 184 -34.06 -11.40 19.95
C PRO A 184 -33.80 -12.55 20.94
N PHE A 185 -34.14 -13.79 20.55
CA PHE A 185 -33.81 -14.97 21.34
C PHE A 185 -32.29 -15.09 21.54
N LEU A 186 -31.49 -14.99 20.47
CA LEU A 186 -30.03 -15.07 20.56
C LEU A 186 -29.41 -13.89 21.32
N GLU A 187 -29.93 -12.68 21.10
CA GLU A 187 -29.48 -11.48 21.80
C GLU A 187 -29.67 -11.59 23.32
N LYS A 188 -30.75 -12.23 23.77
CA LYS A 188 -31.00 -12.53 25.19
C LYS A 188 -29.92 -13.42 25.83
N PHE A 189 -29.25 -14.26 25.04
CA PHE A 189 -28.13 -15.10 25.48
C PHE A 189 -26.76 -14.47 25.20
N GLY A 190 -26.72 -13.18 24.83
CA GLY A 190 -25.47 -12.46 24.54
C GLY A 190 -24.82 -12.83 23.21
N VAL A 191 -25.58 -13.44 22.28
CA VAL A 191 -25.07 -13.88 20.98
C VAL A 191 -25.52 -12.91 19.89
N ALA A 192 -24.59 -12.06 19.45
CA ALA A 192 -24.79 -11.18 18.31
C ALA A 192 -24.17 -11.81 17.04
N LEU A 193 -25.02 -12.40 16.18
CA LEU A 193 -24.57 -12.91 14.89
C LEU A 193 -24.20 -11.76 13.96
N GLN A 194 -22.98 -11.78 13.46
CA GLN A 194 -22.48 -10.75 12.55
C GLN A 194 -23.02 -10.97 11.14
N ALA A 195 -23.51 -9.90 10.50
CA ALA A 195 -23.88 -9.97 9.10
C ALA A 195 -22.63 -10.06 8.23
N ALA A 196 -22.63 -10.97 7.27
CA ALA A 196 -21.62 -10.94 6.23
C ALA A 196 -21.96 -9.84 5.20
N ASN A 197 -20.97 -9.02 4.87
CA ASN A 197 -20.99 -8.22 3.66
C ASN A 197 -20.55 -9.12 2.49
N ALA A 198 -21.40 -9.21 1.46
CA ALA A 198 -21.13 -10.01 0.27
C ALA A 198 -19.83 -9.60 -0.47
N THR A 199 -19.32 -8.37 -0.25
CA THR A 199 -18.12 -7.87 -0.92
C THR A 199 -16.81 -8.08 -0.16
N ARG A 200 -16.82 -8.52 1.12
CA ARG A 200 -15.60 -8.65 1.94
C ARG A 200 -15.53 -9.99 2.70
N TRP A 201 -14.50 -10.80 2.41
CA TRP A 201 -14.35 -12.14 2.99
C TRP A 201 -14.13 -12.10 4.52
N ASN A 202 -13.50 -11.03 5.04
CA ASN A 202 -13.33 -10.79 6.48
C ASN A 202 -14.64 -10.88 7.24
N SER A 203 -15.70 -10.27 6.71
CA SER A 203 -17.02 -10.30 7.33
C SER A 203 -17.68 -11.68 7.28
N GLN A 204 -17.42 -12.45 6.22
CA GLN A 204 -17.87 -13.85 6.11
C GLN A 204 -17.18 -14.74 7.13
N LEU A 205 -15.87 -14.55 7.35
CA LEU A 205 -15.11 -15.28 8.36
C LEU A 205 -15.60 -14.93 9.77
N THR A 206 -15.78 -13.64 10.07
CA THR A 206 -16.33 -13.19 11.37
C THR A 206 -17.73 -13.75 11.61
N MET A 207 -18.58 -13.81 10.57
CA MET A 207 -19.88 -14.48 10.65
C MET A 207 -19.73 -15.96 11.02
N ILE A 208 -18.85 -16.71 10.34
CA ILE A 208 -18.60 -18.12 10.66
C ILE A 208 -18.09 -18.27 12.10
N LYS A 209 -17.12 -17.47 12.53
CA LYS A 209 -16.61 -17.45 13.92
C LYS A 209 -17.74 -17.21 14.93
N SER A 210 -18.68 -16.30 14.64
CA SER A 210 -19.84 -16.03 15.52
C SER A 210 -20.78 -17.23 15.66
N VAL A 211 -20.96 -18.01 14.60
CA VAL A 211 -21.77 -19.25 14.62
C VAL A 211 -21.05 -20.37 15.38
N LEU A 212 -19.74 -20.48 15.24
CA LEU A 212 -18.92 -21.47 15.95
C LEU A 212 -18.83 -21.17 17.46
N LYS A 213 -18.93 -19.89 17.86
CA LYS A 213 -18.89 -19.46 19.27
C LYS A 213 -20.08 -19.97 20.09
N ASP A 214 -21.29 -19.95 19.52
CA ASP A 214 -22.48 -20.52 20.17
C ASP A 214 -23.35 -21.33 19.20
N THR A 215 -22.90 -22.56 18.95
CA THR A 215 -23.61 -23.49 18.07
C THR A 215 -24.93 -24.01 18.66
N SER A 216 -25.03 -24.12 20.00
CA SER A 216 -26.25 -24.62 20.65
C SER A 216 -27.36 -23.57 20.61
N GLY A 217 -27.03 -22.30 20.86
CA GLY A 217 -27.93 -21.18 20.68
C GLY A 217 -28.39 -21.04 19.23
N VAL A 218 -27.47 -21.07 18.27
CA VAL A 218 -27.83 -21.00 16.83
C VAL A 218 -28.75 -22.15 16.41
N ASN A 219 -28.46 -23.39 16.82
CA ASN A 219 -29.35 -24.52 16.51
C ASN A 219 -30.73 -24.40 17.19
N SER A 220 -30.79 -23.82 18.39
CA SER A 220 -32.07 -23.52 19.06
C SER A 220 -32.85 -22.44 18.32
N ALA A 221 -32.17 -21.39 17.85
CA ALA A 221 -32.77 -20.35 17.02
C ALA A 221 -33.28 -20.90 15.68
N ILE A 222 -32.58 -21.86 15.06
CA ILE A 222 -33.06 -22.56 13.86
C ILE A 222 -34.39 -23.27 14.14
N ARG A 223 -34.55 -23.92 15.29
CA ARG A 223 -35.82 -24.59 15.66
C ARG A 223 -36.97 -23.59 15.81
N LEU A 224 -36.68 -22.39 16.31
CA LEU A 224 -37.68 -21.31 16.44
C LEU A 224 -38.11 -20.73 15.09
N LEU A 225 -37.32 -20.86 14.02
CA LEU A 225 -37.71 -20.44 12.67
C LEU A 225 -38.81 -21.33 12.06
N GLY A 226 -39.14 -22.45 12.71
CA GLY A 226 -40.11 -23.43 12.23
C GLY A 226 -39.60 -24.22 11.03
N THR A 227 -40.28 -25.30 10.70
CA THR A 227 -39.96 -26.27 9.63
C THR A 227 -40.13 -25.70 8.20
N LYS A 228 -39.64 -24.49 7.93
CA LYS A 228 -39.31 -24.15 6.55
C LYS A 228 -38.17 -25.08 6.14
N LYS A 229 -38.44 -26.00 5.20
CA LYS A 229 -37.53 -27.03 4.64
C LYS A 229 -36.12 -26.53 4.24
N THR A 230 -35.87 -25.23 4.29
CA THR A 230 -34.68 -24.55 3.81
C THR A 230 -33.56 -24.40 4.85
N VAL A 231 -33.79 -24.63 6.15
CA VAL A 231 -32.79 -24.36 7.21
C VAL A 231 -32.55 -25.59 8.09
N GLU A 232 -31.54 -26.40 7.78
CA GLU A 232 -31.13 -27.52 8.63
C GLU A 232 -30.08 -27.11 9.66
N GLU A 233 -30.07 -27.80 10.81
CA GLU A 233 -29.07 -27.64 11.88
C GLU A 233 -27.62 -27.85 11.39
N LEU A 234 -26.70 -27.12 12.03
CA LEU A 234 -25.26 -27.28 11.85
C LEU A 234 -24.73 -28.21 12.94
N LYS A 235 -24.43 -29.46 12.55
CA LYS A 235 -23.93 -30.51 13.45
C LYS A 235 -22.90 -31.40 12.76
N GLY A 236 -22.08 -32.08 13.57
CA GLY A 236 -21.11 -33.09 13.13
C GLY A 236 -20.14 -32.56 12.09
N ILE A 237 -20.09 -33.23 10.94
CA ILE A 237 -19.16 -32.95 9.83
C ILE A 237 -19.20 -31.48 9.38
N LYS A 238 -20.40 -30.87 9.31
CA LYS A 238 -20.56 -29.46 8.91
C LYS A 238 -19.81 -28.50 9.83
N MET A 239 -19.76 -28.81 11.13
CA MET A 239 -19.04 -28.01 12.12
C MET A 239 -17.53 -28.18 12.00
N THR A 240 -17.05 -29.40 11.77
CA THR A 240 -15.62 -29.65 11.53
C THR A 240 -15.14 -28.95 10.27
N MET A 241 -15.94 -28.96 9.19
CA MET A 241 -15.64 -28.18 7.98
C MET A 241 -15.52 -26.69 8.26
N LEU A 242 -16.46 -26.08 8.99
CA LEU A 242 -16.40 -24.66 9.33
C LEU A 242 -15.20 -24.31 10.23
N LYS A 243 -14.83 -25.21 11.16
CA LYS A 243 -13.63 -25.03 11.99
C LYS A 243 -12.35 -25.03 11.16
N GLU A 244 -12.21 -25.95 10.22
CA GLU A 244 -11.05 -25.96 9.31
C GLU A 244 -11.03 -24.74 8.37
N VAL A 245 -12.20 -24.27 7.90
CA VAL A 245 -12.30 -23.02 7.13
C VAL A 245 -11.81 -21.83 7.96
N VAL A 246 -12.14 -21.78 9.25
CA VAL A 246 -11.62 -20.74 10.14
C VAL A 246 -10.12 -20.87 10.29
N GLN A 247 -9.59 -22.06 10.58
CA GLN A 247 -8.15 -22.27 10.76
C GLN A 247 -7.33 -21.87 9.54
N VAL A 248 -7.80 -22.15 8.32
CA VAL A 248 -7.05 -21.82 7.09
C VAL A 248 -7.15 -20.33 6.71
N LEU A 249 -8.22 -19.63 7.11
CA LEU A 249 -8.43 -18.21 6.77
C LEU A 249 -8.08 -17.24 7.91
N GLU A 250 -7.96 -17.72 9.15
CA GLU A 250 -7.64 -16.90 10.31
C GLU A 250 -6.30 -16.15 10.19
N PRO A 251 -5.20 -16.77 9.71
CA PRO A 251 -3.95 -16.06 9.47
C PRO A 251 -4.13 -14.87 8.54
N PHE A 252 -4.94 -15.01 7.48
CA PHE A 252 -5.23 -13.89 6.58
C PHE A 252 -5.92 -12.72 7.30
N GLN A 253 -6.76 -13.01 8.30
CA GLN A 253 -7.56 -11.99 8.98
C GLN A 253 -6.73 -11.24 10.02
N GLU A 254 -5.86 -11.97 10.73
CA GLU A 254 -4.91 -11.40 11.68
C GLU A 254 -3.96 -10.44 10.98
N GLU A 255 -3.39 -10.85 9.84
CA GLU A 255 -2.48 -10.01 9.06
C GLU A 255 -3.17 -8.79 8.47
N MET A 256 -4.41 -8.94 8.01
CA MET A 256 -5.18 -7.81 7.48
C MET A 256 -5.37 -6.71 8.54
N SER A 257 -5.55 -7.11 9.81
CA SER A 257 -5.69 -6.17 10.93
C SER A 257 -4.41 -5.35 11.16
N GLN A 258 -3.24 -5.87 10.76
CA GLN A 258 -1.97 -5.14 10.86
C GLN A 258 -1.77 -4.10 9.74
N VAL A 259 -2.47 -4.24 8.60
CA VAL A 259 -2.29 -3.40 7.41
C VAL A 259 -3.48 -2.49 7.09
N GLU A 260 -4.62 -2.66 7.77
CA GLU A 260 -5.85 -1.86 7.60
C GLU A 260 -5.92 -0.60 8.48
N GLY A 261 -4.97 -0.40 9.41
CA GLY A 261 -5.00 0.75 10.32
C GLY A 261 -4.61 2.08 9.65
N GLU A 262 -5.26 3.17 10.09
CA GLU A 262 -4.87 4.53 9.72
C GLU A 262 -3.59 4.95 10.49
N ASN A 263 -2.66 5.64 9.82
CA ASN A 263 -1.41 6.15 10.41
C ASN A 263 -0.47 5.07 10.99
N ILE A 264 -0.55 3.85 10.45
CA ILE A 264 0.38 2.76 10.74
C ILE A 264 1.34 2.57 9.56
N VAL A 265 2.59 2.24 9.85
CA VAL A 265 3.56 1.82 8.82
C VAL A 265 3.13 0.46 8.27
N THR A 266 2.75 0.41 7.00
CA THR A 266 2.17 -0.79 6.39
C THR A 266 3.09 -1.46 5.37
N LEU A 267 3.97 -0.71 4.67
CA LEU A 267 4.89 -1.28 3.68
C LEU A 267 5.85 -2.30 4.30
N SER A 268 6.36 -2.03 5.52
CA SER A 268 7.29 -2.93 6.21
C SER A 268 6.66 -4.27 6.61
N CYS A 269 5.34 -4.31 6.77
CA CYS A 269 4.63 -5.53 7.15
C CYS A 269 4.47 -6.50 5.97
N ILE A 270 4.47 -6.02 4.71
CA ILE A 270 4.10 -6.85 3.55
C ILE A 270 4.99 -8.10 3.44
N ALA A 271 6.31 -7.95 3.41
CA ALA A 271 7.21 -9.09 3.22
C ALA A 271 7.07 -10.16 4.31
N PRO A 272 7.12 -9.79 5.62
CA PRO A 272 6.84 -10.71 6.72
C PRO A 272 5.46 -11.40 6.59
N VAL A 273 4.42 -10.65 6.25
CA VAL A 273 3.05 -11.18 6.07
C VAL A 273 3.02 -12.24 4.98
N VAL A 274 3.58 -11.95 3.79
CA VAL A 274 3.53 -12.90 2.66
C VAL A 274 4.27 -14.19 3.01
N PHE A 275 5.45 -14.09 3.63
CA PHE A 275 6.19 -15.27 4.12
C PHE A 275 5.41 -16.03 5.19
N GLY A 276 4.82 -15.33 6.16
CA GLY A 276 4.00 -15.92 7.23
C GLY A 276 2.79 -16.68 6.68
N LEU A 277 2.10 -16.12 5.69
CA LEU A 277 0.96 -16.77 5.02
C LEU A 277 1.40 -18.01 4.24
N GLU A 278 2.50 -17.95 3.49
CA GLU A 278 3.04 -19.12 2.78
C GLU A 278 3.42 -20.24 3.76
N HIS A 279 4.06 -19.89 4.87
CA HIS A 279 4.44 -20.84 5.92
C HIS A 279 3.22 -21.46 6.60
N SER A 280 2.24 -20.63 7.01
CA SER A 280 1.02 -21.09 7.66
C SER A 280 0.21 -22.05 6.77
N LEU A 281 0.06 -21.73 5.48
CA LEU A 281 -0.59 -22.62 4.52
C LEU A 281 0.19 -23.93 4.34
N LYS A 282 1.52 -23.87 4.29
CA LYS A 282 2.36 -25.06 4.19
C LYS A 282 2.16 -25.97 5.40
N LEU A 283 2.25 -25.45 6.63
CA LEU A 283 1.99 -26.20 7.85
C LEU A 283 0.58 -26.78 7.88
N PHE A 284 -0.42 -26.00 7.49
CA PHE A 284 -1.81 -26.47 7.42
C PHE A 284 -1.94 -27.66 6.48
N ILE A 285 -1.34 -27.60 5.29
CA ILE A 285 -1.36 -28.71 4.30
C ILE A 285 -0.61 -29.94 4.83
N GLU A 286 0.56 -29.75 5.45
CA GLU A 286 1.38 -30.83 6.02
C GLU A 286 0.67 -31.57 7.16
N ASN A 287 -0.16 -30.86 7.92
CA ASN A 287 -1.03 -31.43 8.96
C ASN A 287 -2.22 -32.24 8.43
N LYS A 288 -2.38 -32.39 7.10
CA LYS A 288 -3.38 -33.23 6.43
C LYS A 288 -4.83 -32.94 6.89
N PRO A 289 -5.38 -31.75 6.58
CA PRO A 289 -6.74 -31.36 6.96
C PRO A 289 -7.77 -32.29 6.31
N LEU A 290 -8.86 -32.55 7.02
CA LEU A 290 -9.86 -33.54 6.59
C LEU A 290 -10.70 -33.04 5.41
N TYR A 291 -11.00 -31.75 5.36
CA TYR A 291 -11.96 -31.18 4.40
C TYR A 291 -11.39 -30.01 3.60
N CYS A 292 -10.54 -29.18 4.20
CA CYS A 292 -10.05 -27.95 3.58
C CYS A 292 -8.74 -28.11 2.78
N PHE A 293 -8.30 -29.34 2.48
CA PHE A 293 -7.07 -29.58 1.70
C PHE A 293 -7.08 -28.87 0.34
N LYS A 294 -8.18 -28.97 -0.42
CA LYS A 294 -8.32 -28.31 -1.74
C LYS A 294 -8.30 -26.79 -1.62
N LEU A 295 -8.99 -26.25 -0.61
CA LEU A 295 -9.01 -24.81 -0.32
C LEU A 295 -7.60 -24.30 0.02
N ALA A 296 -6.87 -25.01 0.87
CA ALA A 296 -5.50 -24.63 1.26
C ALA A 296 -4.54 -24.63 0.06
N ASN A 297 -4.61 -25.63 -0.83
CA ASN A 297 -3.80 -25.66 -2.05
C ASN A 297 -4.17 -24.55 -3.04
N ALA A 298 -5.46 -24.26 -3.20
CA ALA A 298 -5.93 -23.15 -4.03
C ALA A 298 -5.45 -21.80 -3.47
N LEU A 299 -5.50 -21.61 -2.14
CA LEU A 299 -4.95 -20.43 -1.46
C LEU A 299 -3.44 -20.33 -1.66
N GLN A 300 -2.68 -21.41 -1.46
CA GLN A 300 -1.22 -21.42 -1.65
C GLN A 300 -0.83 -21.03 -3.08
N SER A 301 -1.55 -21.57 -4.08
CA SER A 301 -1.34 -21.23 -5.49
C SER A 301 -1.66 -19.76 -5.78
N SER A 302 -2.73 -19.22 -5.17
CA SER A 302 -3.14 -17.82 -5.33
C SER A 302 -2.16 -16.85 -4.66
N VAL A 303 -1.68 -17.17 -3.45
CA VAL A 303 -0.64 -16.40 -2.73
C VAL A 303 0.65 -16.35 -3.55
N LYS A 304 1.13 -17.49 -4.03
CA LYS A 304 2.32 -17.55 -4.92
C LYS A 304 2.15 -16.71 -6.18
N LYS A 305 0.98 -16.74 -6.80
CA LYS A 305 0.74 -16.01 -8.05
C LYS A 305 0.61 -14.49 -7.85
N ARG A 306 0.03 -14.04 -6.72
CA ARG A 306 -0.44 -12.66 -6.56
C ARG A 306 0.26 -11.87 -5.47
N LEU A 307 0.71 -12.53 -4.40
CA LEU A 307 1.41 -11.88 -3.29
C LEU A 307 2.93 -12.04 -3.40
N HIS A 308 3.43 -13.12 -3.99
CA HIS A 308 4.86 -13.32 -4.20
C HIS A 308 5.56 -12.21 -5.00
N PRO A 309 4.93 -11.55 -6.01
CA PRO A 309 5.55 -10.40 -6.68
C PRO A 309 5.91 -9.23 -5.73
N PHE A 310 5.28 -9.12 -4.56
CA PHE A 310 5.70 -8.14 -3.55
C PHE A 310 7.03 -8.50 -2.89
N LEU A 311 7.45 -9.76 -2.90
CA LEU A 311 8.76 -10.21 -2.40
C LEU A 311 9.90 -10.00 -3.42
N GLU A 312 9.57 -9.69 -4.67
CA GLU A 312 10.55 -9.34 -5.70
C GLU A 312 10.92 -7.84 -5.63
N ARG A 313 10.03 -7.05 -5.02
CA ARG A 313 10.17 -5.60 -4.84
C ARG A 313 11.16 -5.26 -3.75
N ILE A 314 12.29 -4.65 -4.14
CA ILE A 314 13.37 -4.30 -3.22
C ILE A 314 12.96 -3.29 -2.16
N ASP A 315 12.06 -2.37 -2.50
CA ASP A 315 11.51 -1.37 -1.58
C ASP A 315 10.67 -2.01 -0.46
N VAL A 316 9.92 -3.08 -0.76
CA VAL A 316 9.16 -3.83 0.23
C VAL A 316 10.11 -4.54 1.21
N ILE A 317 11.16 -5.16 0.68
CA ILE A 317 12.18 -5.85 1.48
C ILE A 317 12.96 -4.85 2.33
N ALA A 318 13.34 -3.71 1.75
CA ALA A 318 14.04 -2.64 2.46
C ALA A 318 13.17 -2.03 3.57
N ALA A 319 11.86 -1.84 3.33
CA ALA A 319 10.94 -1.38 4.38
C ALA A 319 10.86 -2.38 5.54
N ALA A 320 10.77 -3.67 5.25
CA ALA A 320 10.76 -4.72 6.28
C ALA A 320 12.09 -4.77 7.05
N ALA A 321 13.22 -4.61 6.36
CA ALA A 321 14.53 -4.52 6.99
C ALA A 321 14.62 -3.30 7.92
N MET A 322 14.11 -2.14 7.49
CA MET A 322 14.09 -0.91 8.27
C MET A 322 13.06 -0.92 9.40
N ASP A 323 12.27 -1.98 9.57
CA ASP A 323 11.37 -2.11 10.70
C ASP A 323 12.05 -2.93 11.82
N PRO A 324 12.30 -2.34 12.99
CA PRO A 324 13.06 -2.99 14.06
C PRO A 324 12.34 -4.21 14.65
N ARG A 325 11.03 -4.37 14.40
CA ARG A 325 10.25 -5.55 14.81
C ARG A 325 10.56 -6.79 13.96
N PHE A 326 10.93 -6.58 12.69
CA PHE A 326 11.10 -7.66 11.72
C PHE A 326 12.54 -7.83 11.28
N LYS A 327 13.19 -6.73 10.89
CA LYS A 327 14.50 -6.72 10.22
C LYS A 327 14.50 -7.73 9.06
N LEU A 328 15.45 -8.66 9.06
CA LEU A 328 15.51 -9.78 8.12
C LEU A 328 15.21 -11.13 8.77
N ALA A 329 14.72 -11.15 10.02
CA ALA A 329 14.47 -12.38 10.78
C ALA A 329 13.41 -13.31 10.16
N TRP A 330 12.55 -12.77 9.29
CA TRP A 330 11.53 -13.52 8.55
C TRP A 330 12.11 -14.30 7.35
N ILE A 331 13.37 -14.07 6.97
CA ILE A 331 14.07 -14.84 5.95
C ILE A 331 14.88 -15.95 6.63
N PRO A 332 14.52 -17.23 6.48
CA PRO A 332 15.21 -18.31 7.19
C PRO A 332 16.59 -18.68 6.60
N CYS A 333 16.92 -18.22 5.39
CA CYS A 333 18.14 -18.57 4.67
C CYS A 333 19.14 -17.40 4.70
N GLU A 334 20.32 -17.61 5.30
CA GLU A 334 21.36 -16.59 5.45
C GLU A 334 21.94 -16.13 4.10
N GLU A 335 22.06 -17.02 3.12
CA GLU A 335 22.52 -16.68 1.78
C GLU A 335 21.56 -15.69 1.10
N LEU A 336 20.26 -15.93 1.24
CA LEU A 336 19.23 -15.04 0.72
C LEU A 336 19.24 -13.70 1.46
N GLN A 337 19.47 -13.69 2.78
CA GLN A 337 19.64 -12.45 3.54
C GLN A 337 20.80 -11.61 2.99
N LYS A 338 21.97 -12.23 2.76
CA LYS A 338 23.15 -11.54 2.20
C LYS A 338 22.88 -10.96 0.81
N GLU A 339 22.19 -11.69 -0.06
CA GLU A 339 21.76 -11.19 -1.37
C GLU A 339 20.85 -9.97 -1.24
N LYS A 340 19.85 -10.03 -0.34
CA LYS A 340 18.93 -8.90 -0.11
C LYS A 340 19.64 -7.70 0.51
N ILE A 341 20.56 -7.90 1.45
CA ILE A 341 21.36 -6.82 2.06
C ILE A 341 22.10 -6.02 0.98
N SER A 342 22.76 -6.70 0.03
CA SER A 342 23.45 -6.01 -1.08
C SER A 342 22.50 -5.08 -1.86
N LYS A 343 21.33 -5.60 -2.24
CA LYS A 343 20.32 -4.82 -2.97
C LYS A 343 19.75 -3.65 -2.15
N ILE A 344 19.61 -3.81 -0.83
CA ILE A 344 19.17 -2.74 0.08
C ILE A 344 20.23 -1.64 0.14
N VAL A 345 21.51 -1.99 0.24
CA VAL A 345 22.62 -1.03 0.23
C VAL A 345 22.60 -0.20 -1.05
N ASP A 346 22.45 -0.85 -2.21
CA ASP A 346 22.38 -0.17 -3.51
C ASP A 346 21.20 0.82 -3.56
N LEU A 347 20.03 0.43 -3.02
CA LEU A 347 18.86 1.30 -2.93
C LEU A 347 19.08 2.51 -2.01
N ILE A 348 19.69 2.31 -0.83
CA ILE A 348 19.99 3.40 0.10
C ILE A 348 20.94 4.43 -0.54
N ILE A 349 21.94 3.96 -1.28
CA ILE A 349 22.90 4.82 -1.98
C ILE A 349 22.21 5.61 -3.10
N ALA A 350 21.37 4.95 -3.90
CA ALA A 350 20.59 5.60 -4.95
C ALA A 350 19.66 6.69 -4.37
N GLU A 351 19.04 6.45 -3.22
CA GLU A 351 18.17 7.42 -2.57
C GLU A 351 18.96 8.61 -1.98
N SER A 352 20.11 8.35 -1.38
CA SER A 352 20.99 9.37 -0.78
C SER A 352 21.59 10.32 -1.83
N THR A 353 21.88 9.81 -3.02
CA THR A 353 22.41 10.62 -4.14
C THR A 353 21.36 11.51 -4.80
N LYS A 354 20.09 11.08 -4.83
CA LYS A 354 18.96 11.90 -5.30
C LYS A 354 18.68 13.09 -4.38
N ASP A 355 18.64 12.86 -3.06
CA ASP A 355 18.47 13.93 -2.08
C ASP A 355 19.60 14.97 -2.13
N TYR A 356 20.82 14.54 -2.44
CA TYR A 356 21.95 15.45 -2.62
C TYR A 356 21.80 16.34 -3.86
N LYS A 357 21.42 15.75 -5.01
CA LYS A 357 21.18 16.52 -6.26
C LYS A 357 20.04 17.54 -6.12
N GLU A 358 18.93 17.16 -5.48
CA GLU A 358 17.80 18.07 -5.24
C GLU A 358 18.15 19.24 -4.30
N LYS A 359 19.04 19.02 -3.32
CA LYS A 359 19.54 20.10 -2.45
C LYS A 359 20.48 21.05 -3.19
N VAL A 360 21.40 20.51 -3.99
CA VAL A 360 22.34 21.33 -4.79
C VAL A 360 21.59 22.19 -5.81
N GLN A 361 20.58 21.66 -6.51
CA GLN A 361 19.75 22.44 -7.44
C GLN A 361 18.98 23.56 -6.72
N LYS A 362 18.41 23.31 -5.53
CA LYS A 362 17.70 24.35 -4.75
C LYS A 362 18.64 25.42 -4.21
N GLU A 363 19.84 25.03 -3.78
CA GLU A 363 20.87 25.96 -3.33
C GLU A 363 21.40 26.81 -4.50
N GLU A 364 21.63 26.23 -5.69
CA GLU A 364 22.03 26.97 -6.89
C GLU A 364 20.94 27.94 -7.39
N ILE A 365 19.65 27.58 -7.30
CA ILE A 365 18.53 28.50 -7.63
C ILE A 365 18.47 29.66 -6.62
N GLN A 366 18.76 29.40 -5.34
CA GLN A 366 18.75 30.42 -4.28
C GLN A 366 20.00 31.32 -4.30
N GLU A 367 21.17 30.78 -4.68
CA GLU A 367 22.40 31.53 -4.91
C GLU A 367 22.31 32.37 -6.18
N ASN A 368 21.66 31.88 -7.24
CA ASN A 368 21.36 32.64 -8.47
C ASN A 368 20.30 33.74 -8.24
N ALA A 369 19.40 33.58 -7.27
CA ALA A 369 18.47 34.62 -6.85
C ALA A 369 19.14 35.70 -5.99
N LEU A 370 20.09 35.33 -5.11
CA LEU A 370 20.86 36.30 -4.30
C LEU A 370 21.92 37.05 -5.12
N SER A 371 22.58 36.38 -6.06
CA SER A 371 23.64 36.98 -6.90
C SER A 371 23.12 37.92 -7.98
N ARG A 372 21.81 37.92 -8.29
CA ARG A 372 21.17 38.96 -9.11
C ARG A 372 20.89 40.27 -8.36
N SER A 373 21.07 40.32 -7.03
CA SER A 373 20.86 41.54 -6.23
C SER A 373 22.15 42.12 -5.60
N ILE A 374 23.31 41.49 -5.81
CA ILE A 374 24.60 41.98 -5.28
C ILE A 374 25.65 41.90 -6.39
N ASN A 375 25.53 42.74 -7.40
CA ASN A 375 26.65 43.06 -8.28
C ASN A 375 26.86 44.58 -8.28
N GLN A 376 27.42 45.05 -7.17
CA GLN A 376 28.31 46.20 -7.13
C GLN A 376 29.21 46.03 -5.89
N ASP A 377 30.51 46.00 -6.17
CA ASP A 377 31.65 46.07 -5.24
C ASP A 377 31.93 44.87 -4.32
N LYS A 378 33.00 44.11 -4.64
CA LYS A 378 34.26 44.12 -3.87
C LYS A 378 35.30 43.10 -4.35
N ASP A 379 36.51 43.63 -4.60
CA ASP A 379 37.79 42.93 -4.57
C ASP A 379 38.14 42.41 -3.16
N GLY A 380 38.80 41.24 -3.10
CA GLY A 380 39.56 40.70 -1.95
C GLY A 380 38.93 39.46 -1.28
N ILE A 381 39.62 38.42 -0.82
CA ILE A 381 41.03 38.17 -0.47
C ILE A 381 41.29 36.66 -0.67
N ILE A 382 42.23 36.27 -1.55
CA ILE A 382 42.73 34.89 -1.59
C ILE A 382 43.85 34.77 -0.54
N ALA A 383 43.60 34.02 0.53
CA ALA A 383 44.60 33.72 1.55
C ALA A 383 45.75 32.90 0.94
N LYS A 384 46.93 33.51 0.78
CA LYS A 384 48.15 32.83 0.33
C LYS A 384 48.68 31.90 1.44
N ARG A 385 48.93 30.63 1.08
CA ARG A 385 49.53 29.61 1.96
C ARG A 385 50.89 30.11 2.52
N PRO A 386 51.13 30.05 3.84
CA PRO A 386 52.40 30.47 4.42
C PRO A 386 53.58 29.64 3.90
N ARG A 387 54.73 30.30 3.64
CA ARG A 387 55.94 29.68 3.05
C ARG A 387 56.47 28.46 3.81
N LEU A 388 56.20 28.35 5.11
CA LEU A 388 56.61 27.23 5.95
C LEU A 388 56.01 25.88 5.49
N PHE A 389 54.81 25.90 4.91
CA PHE A 389 54.08 24.69 4.54
C PHE A 389 54.25 24.31 3.06
N ALA A 390 55.22 24.88 2.36
CA ALA A 390 55.48 24.63 0.94
C ALA A 390 56.10 23.25 0.67
N TYR A 391 56.72 22.60 1.67
CA TYR A 391 57.31 21.26 1.53
C TYR A 391 56.27 20.14 1.67
N MET A 392 55.07 20.45 2.18
CA MET A 392 53.97 19.49 2.23
C MET A 392 53.31 19.41 0.86
N PRO A 393 53.15 18.21 0.27
CA PRO A 393 52.34 18.04 -0.92
C PRO A 393 50.97 18.73 -0.73
N PRO A 394 50.42 19.40 -1.75
CA PRO A 394 49.01 19.79 -1.69
C PRO A 394 48.19 18.52 -1.41
N PRO A 395 47.06 18.60 -0.67
CA PRO A 395 46.10 17.51 -0.67
C PRO A 395 45.73 17.26 -2.15
N GLY A 396 46.33 16.22 -2.73
CA GLY A 396 46.04 15.83 -4.10
C GLY A 396 44.58 15.39 -4.17
N PRO A 397 43.93 15.50 -5.33
CA PRO A 397 42.69 14.78 -5.53
C PRO A 397 43.00 13.30 -5.28
N SER A 398 42.45 12.76 -4.20
CA SER A 398 42.40 11.32 -3.99
C SER A 398 41.72 10.74 -5.23
N MET A 399 42.47 10.04 -6.07
CA MET A 399 41.95 9.18 -7.13
C MET A 399 41.32 7.90 -6.57
N ALA A 400 40.82 7.94 -5.33
CA ALA A 400 39.77 7.05 -4.87
C ALA A 400 38.46 7.81 -5.03
N SER A 401 37.65 7.40 -6.00
CA SER A 401 36.29 7.87 -6.21
C SER A 401 35.55 8.02 -4.87
N PRO A 402 34.79 9.11 -4.63
CA PRO A 402 33.99 9.30 -3.41
C PRO A 402 33.00 8.15 -3.14
N SER A 403 32.73 7.31 -4.14
CA SER A 403 31.79 6.20 -4.08
C SER A 403 32.20 5.07 -3.14
N THR A 404 33.49 4.73 -3.05
CA THR A 404 33.92 3.52 -2.29
C THR A 404 33.75 3.70 -0.79
N ASN A 405 34.02 4.90 -0.26
CA ASN A 405 33.88 5.19 1.17
C ASN A 405 32.41 5.26 1.61
N HIS A 406 31.52 5.84 0.79
CA HIS A 406 30.10 5.96 1.13
C HIS A 406 29.41 4.59 1.18
N THR A 407 29.67 3.72 0.20
CA THR A 407 29.12 2.36 0.17
C THR A 407 29.53 1.54 1.39
N THR A 408 30.81 1.62 1.80
CA THR A 408 31.30 0.93 3.00
C THR A 408 30.61 1.44 4.26
N VAL A 409 30.42 2.76 4.41
CA VAL A 409 29.73 3.34 5.59
C VAL A 409 28.28 2.88 5.66
N VAL A 410 27.53 2.95 4.55
CA VAL A 410 26.12 2.48 4.50
C VAL A 410 26.02 1.01 4.87
N LYS A 411 26.90 0.18 4.31
CA LYS A 411 26.92 -1.25 4.59
C LYS A 411 27.21 -1.55 6.05
N THR A 412 28.22 -0.91 6.63
CA THR A 412 28.56 -1.08 8.06
C THR A 412 27.42 -0.60 8.97
N GLU A 413 26.78 0.54 8.67
CA GLU A 413 25.64 1.04 9.43
C GLU A 413 24.48 0.03 9.42
N LEU A 414 24.16 -0.51 8.23
CA LEU A 414 23.11 -1.50 8.03
C LEU A 414 23.41 -2.82 8.75
N GLU A 415 24.61 -3.37 8.59
CA GLU A 415 25.03 -4.62 9.25
C GLU A 415 24.96 -4.47 10.77
N THR A 416 25.47 -3.37 11.33
CA THR A 416 25.39 -3.08 12.77
C THR A 416 23.94 -3.06 13.28
N TYR A 417 23.05 -2.40 12.55
CA TYR A 417 21.63 -2.34 12.91
C TYR A 417 20.93 -3.72 12.78
N LEU A 418 21.30 -4.52 11.78
CA LEU A 418 20.74 -5.86 11.60
C LEU A 418 21.22 -6.86 12.65
N GLU A 419 22.42 -6.67 13.20
CA GLU A 419 22.98 -7.45 14.32
C GLU A 419 22.29 -7.16 15.66
N GLU A 420 21.71 -5.97 15.84
CA GLU A 420 20.86 -5.69 16.99
C GLU A 420 19.65 -6.66 16.99
N GLY A 421 19.20 -7.11 18.17
CA GLY A 421 18.01 -7.95 18.29
C GLY A 421 16.74 -7.29 17.72
N VAL A 422 15.74 -8.12 17.38
CA VAL A 422 14.41 -7.62 17.01
C VAL A 422 13.65 -7.08 18.22
N LEU A 423 12.81 -6.07 17.99
CA LEU A 423 11.98 -5.47 19.04
C LEU A 423 10.58 -6.12 19.12
N PRO A 424 9.90 -5.98 20.28
CA PRO A 424 8.51 -6.40 20.44
C PRO A 424 7.54 -5.74 19.44
N PHE A 425 6.46 -6.46 19.09
CA PHE A 425 5.50 -6.05 18.06
C PHE A 425 4.66 -4.80 18.40
N ASP A 426 4.53 -4.47 19.68
CA ASP A 426 3.79 -3.31 20.20
C ASP A 426 4.57 -1.98 20.07
N ILE A 427 5.84 -2.04 19.70
CA ILE A 427 6.67 -0.85 19.47
C ILE A 427 6.30 -0.18 18.14
N ASN A 428 6.20 1.15 18.15
CA ASN A 428 6.05 1.94 16.92
C ASN A 428 7.42 2.11 16.23
N PRO A 429 7.60 1.63 14.97
CA PRO A 429 8.86 1.75 14.23
C PRO A 429 9.36 3.19 14.09
N LEU A 430 8.46 4.15 13.87
CA LEU A 430 8.83 5.55 13.70
C LEU A 430 9.35 6.18 14.99
N LYS A 431 8.84 5.73 16.13
CA LYS A 431 9.32 6.15 17.45
C LYS A 431 10.76 5.67 17.69
N TYR A 432 11.06 4.43 17.34
CA TYR A 432 12.43 3.90 17.41
C TYR A 432 13.40 4.76 16.57
N TRP A 433 13.07 5.01 15.30
CA TRP A 433 13.94 5.80 14.42
C TRP A 433 14.03 7.29 14.81
N ARG A 434 13.02 7.83 15.50
CA ARG A 434 13.07 9.17 16.06
C ARG A 434 14.13 9.27 17.17
N ASP A 435 14.12 8.29 18.07
CA ASP A 435 14.88 8.29 19.32
C ASP A 435 16.35 7.88 19.10
N ILE A 436 16.62 7.03 18.09
CA ILE A 436 17.99 6.61 17.75
C ILE A 436 18.73 7.67 16.92
N GLN A 437 19.93 8.06 17.35
CA GLN A 437 20.75 9.07 16.67
C GLN A 437 22.05 8.53 16.06
N SER A 438 22.42 7.28 16.39
CA SER A 438 23.64 6.62 15.91
C SER A 438 23.61 6.36 14.40
N PHE A 439 22.44 6.05 13.85
CA PHE A 439 22.26 5.65 12.46
C PHE A 439 21.75 6.80 11.59
N LYS A 440 22.62 7.71 11.17
CA LYS A 440 22.21 8.92 10.43
C LYS A 440 21.68 8.60 9.03
N ILE A 441 22.33 7.71 8.29
CA ILE A 441 21.94 7.40 6.91
C ILE A 441 20.69 6.53 6.92
N LEU A 442 20.67 5.48 7.74
CA LEU A 442 19.51 4.60 7.85
C LEU A 442 18.30 5.33 8.38
N ARG A 443 18.45 6.26 9.33
CA ARG A 443 17.33 7.07 9.83
C ARG A 443 16.72 7.92 8.72
N HIS A 444 17.53 8.57 7.91
CA HIS A 444 17.01 9.34 6.76
C HIS A 444 16.29 8.44 5.77
N PHE A 445 16.88 7.29 5.44
CA PHE A 445 16.27 6.32 4.54
C PHE A 445 14.97 5.70 5.10
N ALA A 446 14.95 5.33 6.39
CA ALA A 446 13.79 4.81 7.09
C ALA A 446 12.64 5.81 7.08
N LYS A 447 12.93 7.10 7.28
CA LYS A 447 11.92 8.17 7.15
C LYS A 447 11.35 8.29 5.74
N SER A 448 12.17 8.01 4.71
CA SER A 448 11.68 7.94 3.33
C SER A 448 10.73 6.74 3.20
N ILE A 449 11.25 5.52 3.40
CA ILE A 449 10.56 4.31 2.96
C ILE A 449 9.37 3.90 3.84
N LEU A 450 9.42 4.15 5.15
CA LEU A 450 8.34 3.77 6.07
C LEU A 450 7.12 4.71 5.96
N GLY A 451 7.24 5.82 5.23
CA GLY A 451 6.13 6.71 4.90
C GLY A 451 5.21 6.15 3.81
N CYS A 452 5.68 5.16 3.05
CA CYS A 452 4.91 4.56 1.97
C CYS A 452 3.81 3.66 2.54
N CYS A 453 2.59 3.86 2.06
CA CYS A 453 1.48 2.96 2.35
C CYS A 453 1.56 1.70 1.48
N ALA A 454 1.07 0.58 2.00
CA ALA A 454 0.89 -0.67 1.28
C ALA A 454 -0.55 -0.87 0.78
N THR A 455 -1.51 -0.15 1.38
CA THR A 455 -2.94 -0.34 1.20
C THR A 455 -3.60 0.98 0.84
N SER A 456 -4.67 0.90 0.05
CA SER A 456 -5.63 2.00 -0.14
C SER A 456 -6.66 2.07 1.01
N ALA A 457 -6.40 1.42 2.15
CA ALA A 457 -7.31 1.45 3.31
C ALA A 457 -7.62 2.89 3.79
N PRO A 458 -6.66 3.83 3.79
CA PRO A 458 -6.96 5.23 4.13
C PRO A 458 -7.98 5.88 3.19
N SER A 459 -7.97 5.55 1.89
CA SER A 459 -8.99 6.01 0.95
C SER A 459 -10.30 5.21 1.04
N GLU A 460 -10.27 3.93 1.43
CA GLU A 460 -11.49 3.18 1.77
C GLU A 460 -12.20 3.72 3.04
N SER A 461 -11.46 4.32 3.97
CA SER A 461 -12.06 4.97 5.13
C SER A 461 -12.86 6.21 4.73
N VAL A 462 -12.39 6.93 3.69
CA VAL A 462 -13.13 8.01 3.03
C VAL A 462 -14.45 7.48 2.47
N PHE A 463 -14.46 6.30 1.84
CA PHE A 463 -15.69 5.66 1.37
C PHE A 463 -16.67 5.33 2.52
N SER A 464 -16.17 4.78 3.63
CA SER A 464 -17.01 4.48 4.80
C SER A 464 -17.63 5.76 5.39
N LYS A 465 -16.82 6.81 5.55
CA LYS A 465 -17.27 8.14 6.02
C LYS A 465 -18.26 8.77 5.03
N ALA A 466 -18.02 8.64 3.71
CA ALA A 466 -18.90 9.09 2.63
C ALA A 466 -20.28 8.41 2.66
N GLY A 467 -20.32 7.11 3.00
CA GLY A 467 -21.55 6.34 3.14
C GLY A 467 -22.54 6.95 4.14
N ASN A 468 -22.04 7.59 5.20
CA ASN A 468 -22.87 8.27 6.22
C ASN A 468 -23.52 9.57 5.70
N PHE A 469 -22.95 10.19 4.66
CA PHE A 469 -23.52 11.40 4.06
C PHE A 469 -24.53 11.10 2.96
N TYR A 470 -24.45 9.93 2.32
CA TYR A 470 -25.38 9.47 1.28
C TYR A 470 -26.46 8.51 1.81
N THR A 471 -27.01 8.76 3.00
CA THR A 471 -28.21 8.04 3.46
C THR A 471 -29.46 8.54 2.71
N PRO A 472 -30.55 7.74 2.67
CA PRO A 472 -31.81 8.16 2.05
C PRO A 472 -32.33 9.51 2.57
N GLU A 473 -32.07 9.87 3.84
CA GLU A 473 -32.53 11.14 4.42
C GLU A 473 -31.68 12.36 3.99
N ARG A 474 -30.41 12.17 3.56
CA ARG A 474 -29.47 13.25 3.16
C ARG A 474 -29.19 13.29 1.66
N ALA A 475 -30.12 12.76 0.88
CA ALA A 475 -30.07 12.51 -0.56
C ALA A 475 -29.80 13.68 -1.52
N LYS A 476 -29.72 14.93 -1.05
CA LYS A 476 -29.71 16.16 -1.88
C LYS A 476 -28.48 17.06 -1.67
N LEU A 477 -27.37 16.52 -1.17
CA LEU A 477 -26.12 17.29 -1.09
C LEU A 477 -25.59 17.55 -2.50
N SER A 478 -25.21 18.80 -2.79
CA SER A 478 -24.46 19.11 -4.00
C SER A 478 -23.06 18.48 -3.92
N PRO A 479 -22.41 18.21 -5.06
CA PRO A 479 -21.05 17.64 -5.09
C PRO A 479 -20.04 18.51 -4.32
N GLU A 480 -20.19 19.83 -4.39
CA GLU A 480 -19.34 20.80 -3.69
C GLU A 480 -19.49 20.72 -2.16
N ILE A 481 -20.74 20.67 -1.67
CA ILE A 481 -21.01 20.55 -0.23
C ILE A 481 -20.55 19.18 0.27
N PHE A 482 -20.76 18.12 -0.51
CA PHE A 482 -20.27 16.80 -0.18
C PHE A 482 -18.74 16.78 -0.07
N ARG A 483 -18.02 17.33 -1.06
CA ARG A 483 -16.56 17.49 -1.02
C ARG A 483 -16.13 18.24 0.24
N ALA A 484 -16.72 19.40 0.52
CA ALA A 484 -16.36 20.20 1.70
C ALA A 484 -16.57 19.42 3.02
N LEU A 485 -17.70 18.72 3.16
CA LEU A 485 -17.98 17.87 4.33
C LEU A 485 -16.99 16.72 4.47
N MET A 486 -16.62 16.08 3.36
CA MET A 486 -15.62 15.00 3.35
C MET A 486 -14.25 15.52 3.76
N MET A 487 -13.83 16.67 3.23
CA MET A 487 -12.55 17.29 3.60
C MET A 487 -12.51 17.63 5.09
N ILE A 488 -13.58 18.22 5.64
CA ILE A 488 -13.64 18.51 7.08
C ILE A 488 -13.65 17.23 7.91
N LYS A 489 -14.44 16.23 7.51
CA LYS A 489 -14.64 15.01 8.30
C LYS A 489 -13.45 14.06 8.26
N CYS A 490 -12.76 13.98 7.14
CA CYS A 490 -11.59 13.11 7.00
C CYS A 490 -10.34 13.72 7.63
N ASN A 491 -10.28 15.05 7.73
CA ASN A 491 -9.12 15.78 8.22
C ASN A 491 -9.36 16.43 9.59
N SER A 492 -10.43 16.06 10.31
CA SER A 492 -10.81 16.70 11.59
C SER A 492 -9.84 16.44 12.74
N ASP A 493 -9.01 15.41 12.62
CA ASP A 493 -8.12 14.91 13.67
C ASP A 493 -6.66 15.37 13.44
N MET A 494 -6.45 16.30 12.49
CA MET A 494 -5.21 17.07 12.33
C MET A 494 -5.30 18.38 13.09
#